data_AF-A0AAP0KAF1-F1
#
_entry.id   AF-A0AAP0KAF1-F1
#
_cell.length_a   1.000
_cell.length_b   1.000
_cell.length_c   1.000
_cell.angle_alpha   90.00
_cell.angle_beta   90.00
_cell.angle_gamma   90.00
#
_symmetry.space_group_name_H-M   'P 1'
#
loop_
_entity.id
_entity.type
_entity.pdbx_description
1 polymer ?
#
loop_
_entity_poly.entity_id
_entity_poly.type
_entity_poly.pdbx_seq_one_letter_code
_entity_poly.pdbx_strand_id
1 'polypeptide(L)'
;MANIEEPMLKKVYYRDCPGCRMDQRKETRRGIPYKEFTYVWVVTLCNALPMSTLFPYLYFMIRDVHIAKREEDIGYYAGFVGSSYMFGRALTSVFWGIMADKFGRKPIIMIGTASIILFNTLFGLSTSFWMAISTRFLLGAMNPLLALMKAYATEVSREEHQSLGLSLTSTAWGIGLIIGPALGGWLAQPAEKFPDFFPEGSLFWRFPYLLPCVCTSIFAVIVFISCFWLPETLHMHDENCSDKYSLHRPLKASPDCCTVKECIKDDNGTQLNSEESLLRNWPLMSAVIAYCVFSLHDMAYSEIFSLWAVSPRKYGGLNYSTNVLGEVLTLSGIGLFIFQTFFYPVVEKRLGPLLVSRMAAALSILVLSSYPFIALLSGFSLFLSLNCASMVKNVLCISIVTGLFILQNNAVPQHQRGAANGIAMAGMSLFNGFGPAMGGMLFSLGEKQQNVSFLPGVQLVFFALCVIEFVGLLMTFKPILVEPVRSTE
;
A
#
# COMPACT_ATOMS: atom_id res chain seq x y z
N MET A 1 27.57 28.14 36.90
CA MET A 1 26.71 27.30 37.76
C MET A 1 25.30 27.87 37.75
N ALA A 2 24.43 27.28 36.93
CA ALA A 2 22.97 27.20 37.06
C ALA A 2 22.46 26.61 35.74
N ASN A 3 22.47 25.28 35.63
CA ASN A 3 21.72 24.57 34.59
C ASN A 3 20.24 24.75 34.90
N ILE A 4 19.52 25.43 34.02
CA ILE A 4 18.07 25.40 34.00
C ILE A 4 17.73 24.07 33.29
N GLU A 5 17.64 22.99 34.06
CA GLU A 5 16.92 21.80 33.61
C GLU A 5 15.44 22.19 33.54
N GLU A 6 14.93 22.42 32.33
CA GLU A 6 13.49 22.44 32.10
C GLU A 6 12.89 21.10 32.55
N PRO A 7 11.79 21.11 33.31
CA PRO A 7 11.13 19.88 33.70
C PRO A 7 10.46 19.31 32.46
N MET A 8 11.07 18.28 31.83
CA MET A 8 10.35 17.43 30.89
C MET A 8 9.07 16.96 31.58
N LEU A 9 7.91 17.41 31.09
CA LEU A 9 6.59 16.96 31.54
C LEU A 9 6.62 15.44 31.62
N LYS A 10 6.55 14.89 32.84
CA LYS A 10 6.49 13.44 33.05
C LYS A 10 5.22 12.93 32.36
N LYS A 11 5.38 12.22 31.25
CA LYS A 11 4.28 11.52 30.59
C LYS A 11 3.62 10.59 31.61
N VAL A 12 2.32 10.79 31.84
CA VAL A 12 1.51 9.97 32.73
C VAL A 12 1.01 8.77 31.93
N TYR A 13 1.37 7.56 32.36
CA TYR A 13 0.93 6.33 31.70
C TYR A 13 -0.19 5.66 32.51
N TYR A 14 -1.29 5.33 31.84
CA TYR A 14 -2.40 4.59 32.41
C TYR A 14 -2.20 3.09 32.23
N ARG A 15 -2.28 2.30 33.32
CA ARG A 15 -2.00 0.84 33.30
C ARG A 15 -2.98 0.03 32.43
N ASP A 16 -4.22 0.50 32.35
CA ASP A 16 -5.32 -0.16 31.62
C ASP A 16 -5.40 0.30 30.15
N CYS A 17 -4.58 1.26 29.75
CA CYS A 17 -4.53 1.74 28.37
C CYS A 17 -3.50 0.94 27.55
N PRO A 18 -3.91 0.23 26.47
CA PRO A 18 -2.99 -0.53 25.63
C PRO A 18 -1.98 0.38 24.90
N GLY A 19 -2.41 1.55 24.42
CA GLY A 19 -1.54 2.57 23.81
C GLY A 19 -0.42 3.04 24.76
N CYS A 20 -0.76 3.40 26.00
CA CYS A 20 0.25 3.78 27.01
C CYS A 20 1.26 2.65 27.27
N ARG A 21 0.81 1.40 27.28
CA ARG A 21 1.71 0.24 27.43
C ARG A 21 2.67 0.11 26.24
N MET A 22 2.21 0.42 25.03
CA MET A 22 3.06 0.43 23.86
C MET A 22 4.08 1.58 23.91
N ASP A 23 3.67 2.76 24.37
CA ASP A 23 4.57 3.90 24.57
C ASP A 23 5.65 3.62 25.62
N GLN A 24 5.28 3.03 26.76
CA GLN A 24 6.25 2.57 27.75
C GLN A 24 7.23 1.53 27.17
N ARG A 25 6.72 0.60 26.35
CA ARG A 25 7.57 -0.39 25.68
C ARG A 25 8.53 0.29 24.71
N LYS A 26 8.06 1.27 23.93
CA LYS A 26 8.90 2.09 23.06
C LYS A 26 9.99 2.73 23.89
N GLU A 27 9.71 3.39 25.01
CA GLU A 27 10.72 4.09 25.81
C GLU A 27 11.73 3.18 26.50
N THR A 28 11.28 2.05 27.04
CA THR A 28 12.14 1.09 27.76
C THR A 28 13.03 0.28 26.81
N ARG A 29 12.57 -0.03 25.59
CA ARG A 29 13.33 -0.81 24.61
C ARG A 29 13.82 0.10 23.49
N ARG A 30 15.12 0.43 23.51
CA ARG A 30 15.77 1.25 22.46
C ARG A 30 16.10 0.48 21.17
N GLY A 31 15.99 -0.84 21.18
CA GLY A 31 16.24 -1.67 20.00
C GLY A 31 15.06 -1.73 19.03
N ILE A 32 15.30 -2.32 17.86
CA ILE A 32 14.29 -2.53 16.82
C ILE A 32 13.19 -3.50 17.34
N PRO A 33 11.90 -3.17 17.20
CA PRO A 33 10.79 -4.02 17.64
C PRO A 33 10.54 -5.16 16.64
N TYR A 34 11.46 -6.12 16.56
CA TYR A 34 11.41 -7.22 15.59
C TYR A 34 10.10 -8.02 15.63
N LYS A 35 9.51 -8.24 16.81
CA LYS A 35 8.27 -9.01 16.95
C LYS A 35 7.11 -8.30 16.25
N GLU A 36 6.93 -7.01 16.53
CA GLU A 36 5.87 -6.21 15.95
C GLU A 36 6.09 -5.98 14.44
N PHE A 37 7.35 -5.87 14.01
CA PHE A 37 7.74 -5.78 12.61
C PHE A 37 7.43 -7.06 11.81
N THR A 38 7.61 -8.23 12.41
CA THR A 38 7.19 -9.50 11.79
C THR A 38 5.68 -9.53 11.58
N TYR A 39 4.86 -9.02 12.51
CA TYR A 39 3.42 -8.93 12.28
C TYR A 39 3.08 -7.95 11.15
N VAL A 40 3.73 -6.78 11.11
CA VAL A 40 3.58 -5.82 9.99
C VAL A 40 3.84 -6.51 8.66
N TRP A 41 4.94 -7.24 8.56
CA TRP A 41 5.35 -7.91 7.34
C TRP A 41 4.40 -9.04 6.93
N VAL A 42 4.08 -9.96 7.85
CA VAL A 42 3.22 -11.13 7.57
C VAL A 42 1.78 -10.73 7.22
N VAL A 43 1.19 -9.76 7.92
CA VAL A 43 -0.17 -9.29 7.62
C VAL A 43 -0.21 -8.55 6.28
N THR A 44 0.81 -7.75 5.98
CA THR A 44 0.90 -7.06 4.69
C THR A 44 1.07 -8.04 3.53
N LEU A 45 1.87 -9.10 3.72
CA LEU A 45 2.02 -10.18 2.74
C LEU A 45 0.69 -10.93 2.51
N CYS A 46 -0.05 -11.22 3.59
CA CYS A 46 -1.38 -11.83 3.51
C CYS A 46 -2.35 -11.00 2.67
N ASN A 47 -2.28 -9.67 2.75
CA ASN A 47 -3.05 -8.77 1.89
C ASN A 47 -2.57 -8.77 0.43
N ALA A 48 -1.26 -8.89 0.19
CA ALA A 48 -0.67 -8.82 -1.14
C ALA A 48 -0.94 -10.07 -1.99
N LEU A 49 -1.06 -11.25 -1.37
CA LEU A 49 -1.19 -12.53 -2.07
C LEU A 49 -2.49 -12.67 -2.89
N PRO A 50 -3.71 -12.39 -2.36
CA PRO A 50 -4.96 -12.47 -3.15
C PRO A 50 -4.99 -11.58 -4.40
N MET A 51 -4.26 -10.46 -4.34
CA MET A 51 -4.11 -9.50 -5.44
C MET A 51 -3.17 -10.04 -6.52
N SER A 52 -1.97 -10.44 -6.11
CA SER A 52 -0.90 -10.86 -7.01
C SER A 52 -1.13 -12.25 -7.64
N THR A 53 -1.74 -13.18 -6.88
CA THR A 53 -2.08 -14.53 -7.38
C THR A 53 -3.09 -14.52 -8.52
N LEU A 54 -3.93 -13.48 -8.64
CA LEU A 54 -4.96 -13.41 -9.66
C LEU A 54 -4.36 -13.28 -11.08
N PHE A 55 -3.28 -12.52 -11.23
CA PHE A 55 -2.79 -12.10 -12.55
C PHE A 55 -2.53 -13.24 -13.55
N PRO A 56 -1.86 -14.36 -13.19
CA PRO A 56 -1.53 -15.41 -14.16
C PRO A 56 -2.73 -16.19 -14.68
N TYR A 57 -3.80 -16.32 -13.89
CA TYR A 57 -4.94 -17.17 -14.23
C TYR A 57 -6.21 -16.40 -14.59
N LEU A 58 -6.25 -15.09 -14.36
CA LEU A 58 -7.43 -14.26 -14.62
C LEU A 58 -7.91 -14.37 -16.08
N TYR A 59 -6.99 -14.35 -17.05
CA TYR A 59 -7.33 -14.51 -18.46
C TYR A 59 -8.05 -15.85 -18.71
N PHE A 60 -7.46 -16.95 -18.23
CA PHE A 60 -8.03 -18.30 -18.39
C PHE A 60 -9.38 -18.42 -17.68
N MET A 61 -9.51 -17.82 -16.50
CA MET A 61 -10.78 -17.82 -15.76
C MET A 61 -11.90 -17.16 -16.54
N ILE A 62 -11.64 -16.01 -17.17
CA ILE A 62 -12.64 -15.32 -18.00
C ILE A 62 -12.98 -16.11 -19.26
N ARG A 63 -11.97 -16.74 -19.89
CA ARG A 63 -12.16 -17.64 -21.03
C ARG A 63 -13.09 -18.80 -20.67
N ASP A 64 -12.83 -19.47 -19.55
CA ASP A 64 -13.57 -20.67 -19.13
C ASP A 64 -14.99 -20.36 -18.63
N VAL A 65 -15.27 -19.11 -18.24
CA VAL A 65 -16.63 -18.63 -17.92
C VAL A 65 -17.46 -18.37 -19.19
N HIS A 66 -16.86 -18.36 -20.38
CA HIS A 66 -17.52 -18.22 -21.69
C HIS A 66 -18.39 -16.95 -21.83
N ILE A 67 -18.05 -15.87 -21.13
CA ILE A 67 -18.77 -14.58 -21.21
C ILE A 67 -18.38 -13.76 -22.45
N ALA A 68 -17.13 -13.87 -22.88
CA ALA A 68 -16.60 -13.17 -24.05
C ALA A 68 -16.98 -13.92 -25.33
N LYS A 69 -17.57 -13.20 -26.31
CA LYS A 69 -17.95 -13.78 -27.61
C LYS A 69 -16.73 -13.96 -28.53
N ARG A 70 -15.68 -13.18 -28.31
CA ARG A 70 -14.42 -13.18 -29.05
C ARG A 70 -13.26 -13.23 -28.06
N GLU A 71 -12.14 -13.84 -28.47
CA GLU A 71 -10.94 -13.89 -27.63
C GLU A 71 -10.37 -12.49 -27.32
N GLU A 72 -10.56 -11.55 -28.25
CA GLU A 72 -10.18 -10.14 -28.12
C GLU A 72 -10.85 -9.45 -26.92
N ASP A 73 -12.08 -9.86 -26.56
CA ASP A 73 -12.86 -9.24 -25.50
C ASP A 73 -12.49 -9.76 -24.10
N ILE A 74 -11.74 -10.87 -24.01
CA ILE A 74 -11.38 -11.52 -22.72
C ILE A 74 -10.62 -10.54 -21.82
N GLY A 75 -9.68 -9.79 -22.40
CA GLY A 75 -8.91 -8.78 -21.67
C GLY A 75 -9.78 -7.66 -21.07
N TYR A 76 -10.83 -7.24 -21.80
CA TYR A 76 -11.78 -6.24 -21.32
C TYR A 76 -12.56 -6.72 -20.08
N TYR A 77 -13.08 -7.95 -20.13
CA TYR A 77 -13.77 -8.57 -18.99
C TYR A 77 -12.83 -8.85 -17.80
N ALA A 78 -11.59 -9.28 -18.05
CA ALA A 78 -10.56 -9.44 -17.03
C ALA A 78 -10.29 -8.12 -16.31
N GLY A 79 -10.21 -7.00 -17.05
CA GLY A 79 -10.06 -5.66 -16.50
C GLY A 79 -11.14 -5.29 -15.47
N PHE A 80 -12.41 -5.63 -15.71
CA PHE A 80 -13.48 -5.39 -14.73
C PHE A 80 -13.32 -6.19 -13.44
N VAL A 81 -12.92 -7.45 -13.53
CA VAL A 81 -12.70 -8.30 -12.34
C VAL A 81 -11.50 -7.80 -11.53
N GLY A 82 -10.42 -7.37 -12.18
CA GLY A 82 -9.28 -6.76 -11.49
C GLY A 82 -9.64 -5.42 -10.83
N SER A 83 -10.39 -4.57 -11.55
CA SER A 83 -10.78 -3.22 -11.10
C SER A 83 -11.82 -3.25 -9.98
N SER A 84 -12.69 -4.25 -9.92
CA SER A 84 -13.74 -4.33 -8.90
C SER A 84 -13.19 -4.37 -7.47
N TYR A 85 -12.04 -5.02 -7.25
CA TYR A 85 -11.33 -5.00 -5.97
C TYR A 85 -10.92 -3.57 -5.59
N MET A 86 -10.30 -2.85 -6.53
CA MET A 86 -9.81 -1.48 -6.30
C MET A 86 -10.98 -0.54 -6.02
N PHE A 87 -12.07 -0.70 -6.76
CA PHE A 87 -13.29 0.08 -6.58
C PHE A 87 -13.94 -0.17 -5.21
N GLY A 88 -14.04 -1.44 -4.78
CA GLY A 88 -14.52 -1.77 -3.43
C GLY A 88 -13.69 -1.12 -2.33
N ARG A 89 -12.35 -1.21 -2.46
CA ARG A 89 -11.41 -0.60 -1.50
C ARG A 89 -11.48 0.92 -1.49
N ALA A 90 -11.70 1.55 -2.64
CA ALA A 90 -11.85 2.99 -2.75
C ALA A 90 -13.06 3.50 -1.94
N LEU A 91 -14.18 2.78 -1.96
CA LEU A 91 -15.42 3.20 -1.30
C LEU A 91 -15.37 3.09 0.23
N THR A 92 -14.66 2.10 0.77
CA THR A 92 -14.74 1.76 2.20
C THR A 92 -13.48 2.04 3.00
N SER A 93 -12.35 2.37 2.35
CA SER A 93 -11.07 2.58 3.05
C SER A 93 -11.12 3.71 4.09
N VAL A 94 -11.82 4.81 3.81
CA VAL A 94 -12.03 5.90 4.79
C VAL A 94 -12.85 5.40 5.98
N PHE A 95 -13.95 4.69 5.72
CA PHE A 95 -14.82 4.13 6.75
C PHE A 95 -14.03 3.24 7.72
N TRP A 96 -13.23 2.30 7.20
CA TRP A 96 -12.43 1.43 8.03
C TRP A 96 -11.31 2.14 8.77
N GLY A 97 -10.74 3.20 8.19
CA GLY A 97 -9.77 4.07 8.86
C GLY A 97 -10.37 4.72 10.11
N ILE A 98 -11.56 5.32 9.98
CA ILE A 98 -12.31 5.92 11.09
C ILE A 98 -12.68 4.85 12.13
N MET A 99 -13.13 3.67 11.70
CA MET A 99 -13.45 2.58 12.62
C MET A 99 -12.21 2.10 13.39
N ALA A 100 -11.03 2.07 12.77
CA ALA A 100 -9.80 1.67 13.45
C ALA A 100 -9.30 2.72 14.45
N ASP A 101 -9.52 4.00 14.17
CA ASP A 101 -9.23 5.07 15.12
C ASP A 101 -10.18 5.06 16.32
N LYS A 102 -11.43 4.61 16.14
CA LYS A 102 -12.42 4.51 17.23
C LYS A 102 -12.31 3.23 18.06
N PHE A 103 -12.17 2.09 17.41
CA PHE A 103 -12.24 0.76 18.05
C PHE A 103 -10.86 0.11 18.26
N GLY A 104 -9.80 0.68 17.70
CA GLY A 104 -8.45 0.16 17.76
C GLY A 104 -8.06 -0.61 16.51
N ARG A 105 -6.76 -0.87 16.38
CA ARG A 105 -6.14 -1.30 15.12
C ARG A 105 -6.24 -2.81 15.01
N LYS A 106 -6.06 -3.52 16.12
CA LYS A 106 -6.15 -4.98 16.20
C LYS A 106 -7.50 -5.54 15.74
N PRO A 107 -8.67 -5.10 16.26
CA PRO A 107 -9.95 -5.71 15.87
C PRO A 107 -10.23 -5.50 14.39
N ILE A 108 -9.92 -4.33 13.83
CA ILE A 108 -10.16 -4.06 12.41
C ILE A 108 -9.20 -4.86 11.50
N ILE A 109 -7.93 -5.05 11.91
CA ILE A 109 -6.99 -5.95 11.22
C ILE A 109 -7.51 -7.41 11.22
N MET A 110 -8.11 -7.87 12.32
CA MET A 110 -8.71 -9.20 12.39
C MET A 110 -9.92 -9.34 11.47
N ILE A 111 -10.77 -8.31 11.38
CA ILE A 111 -11.89 -8.30 10.42
C ILE A 111 -11.39 -8.35 8.97
N GLY A 112 -10.36 -7.57 8.63
CA GLY A 112 -9.78 -7.58 7.29
C GLY A 112 -9.17 -8.92 6.91
N THR A 113 -8.42 -9.56 7.82
CA THR A 113 -7.85 -10.90 7.58
C THR A 113 -8.93 -11.98 7.48
N ALA A 114 -9.99 -11.91 8.29
CA ALA A 114 -11.16 -12.78 8.15
C ALA A 114 -11.87 -12.61 6.80
N SER A 115 -12.00 -11.37 6.32
CA SER A 115 -12.60 -11.10 4.99
C SER A 115 -11.78 -11.72 3.85
N ILE A 116 -10.45 -11.76 3.98
CA ILE A 116 -9.59 -12.43 2.99
C ILE A 116 -9.93 -13.92 2.97
N ILE A 117 -9.96 -14.57 4.13
CA ILE A 117 -10.26 -16.01 4.22
C ILE A 117 -11.61 -16.32 3.56
N LEU A 118 -12.65 -15.53 3.86
CA LEU A 118 -13.99 -15.76 3.33
C LEU A 118 -14.08 -15.46 1.83
N PHE A 119 -13.82 -14.22 1.42
CA PHE A 119 -14.12 -13.79 0.05
C PHE A 119 -13.10 -14.28 -0.98
N ASN A 120 -11.84 -14.52 -0.60
CA ASN A 120 -10.87 -15.15 -1.49
C ASN A 120 -11.23 -16.61 -1.77
N THR A 121 -11.71 -17.35 -0.76
CA THR A 121 -12.18 -18.74 -0.95
C THR A 121 -13.44 -18.77 -1.80
N LEU A 122 -14.40 -17.85 -1.54
CA LEU A 122 -15.62 -17.72 -2.36
C LEU A 122 -15.30 -17.35 -3.82
N PHE A 123 -14.28 -16.53 -4.05
CA PHE A 123 -13.82 -16.22 -5.39
C PHE A 123 -13.28 -17.47 -6.11
N GLY A 124 -12.51 -18.32 -5.44
CA GLY A 124 -12.04 -19.59 -6.00
C GLY A 124 -13.17 -20.57 -6.36
N LEU A 125 -14.33 -20.45 -5.70
CA LEU A 125 -15.56 -21.22 -5.99
C LEU A 125 -16.45 -20.56 -7.07
N SER A 126 -16.03 -19.44 -7.66
CA SER A 126 -16.87 -18.73 -8.61
C SER A 126 -16.92 -19.43 -9.97
N THR A 127 -18.15 -19.59 -10.49
CA THR A 127 -18.44 -20.20 -11.81
C THR A 127 -19.07 -19.21 -12.77
N SER A 128 -19.42 -18.02 -12.30
CA SER A 128 -20.06 -16.96 -13.08
C SER A 128 -19.26 -15.67 -12.99
N PHE A 129 -19.25 -14.92 -14.09
CA PHE A 129 -18.58 -13.62 -14.19
C PHE A 129 -19.04 -12.64 -13.10
N TRP A 130 -20.35 -12.54 -12.86
CA TRP A 130 -20.91 -11.64 -11.85
C TRP A 130 -20.59 -12.08 -10.42
N MET A 131 -20.47 -13.38 -10.18
CA MET A 131 -20.03 -13.91 -8.90
C MET A 131 -18.55 -13.57 -8.64
N ALA A 132 -17.70 -13.67 -9.66
CA ALA A 132 -16.29 -13.29 -9.59
C ALA A 132 -16.14 -11.78 -9.30
N ILE A 133 -16.89 -10.92 -10.00
CA ILE A 133 -16.91 -9.47 -9.72
C ILE A 133 -17.36 -9.18 -8.29
N SER A 134 -18.48 -9.77 -7.86
CA SER A 134 -19.08 -9.47 -6.55
C SER A 134 -18.17 -9.87 -5.41
N THR A 135 -17.60 -11.08 -5.47
CA THR A 135 -16.66 -11.58 -4.45
C THR A 135 -15.38 -10.74 -4.40
N ARG A 136 -14.84 -10.30 -5.54
CA ARG A 136 -13.67 -9.41 -5.60
C ARG A 136 -13.97 -8.01 -5.08
N PHE A 137 -15.13 -7.46 -5.42
CA PHE A 137 -15.58 -6.19 -4.89
C PHE A 137 -15.72 -6.24 -3.37
N LEU A 138 -16.39 -7.27 -2.83
CA LEU A 138 -16.54 -7.46 -1.39
C LEU A 138 -15.20 -7.69 -0.69
N LEU A 139 -14.30 -8.45 -1.31
CA LEU A 139 -12.94 -8.64 -0.80
C LEU A 139 -12.19 -7.29 -0.71
N GLY A 140 -12.31 -6.42 -1.72
CA GLY A 140 -11.72 -5.07 -1.67
C GLY A 140 -12.40 -4.17 -0.63
N ALA A 141 -13.72 -4.21 -0.56
CA ALA A 141 -14.54 -3.38 0.33
C ALA A 141 -14.36 -3.74 1.81
N MET A 142 -14.08 -4.99 2.15
CA MET A 142 -13.94 -5.46 3.54
C MET A 142 -12.48 -5.54 4.02
N ASN A 143 -11.51 -5.22 3.17
CA ASN A 143 -10.09 -5.39 3.45
C ASN A 143 -9.32 -4.05 3.59
N PRO A 144 -9.25 -3.49 4.81
CA PRO A 144 -8.52 -2.25 5.08
C PRO A 144 -7.03 -2.43 5.42
N LEU A 145 -6.50 -3.65 5.29
CA LEU A 145 -5.21 -4.03 5.89
C LEU A 145 -4.05 -3.13 5.47
N LEU A 146 -3.98 -2.72 4.20
CA LEU A 146 -2.87 -1.92 3.71
C LEU A 146 -2.81 -0.51 4.33
N ALA A 147 -3.96 0.12 4.62
CA ALA A 147 -4.00 1.40 5.32
C ALA A 147 -3.54 1.25 6.78
N LEU A 148 -4.10 0.25 7.46
CA LEU A 148 -3.94 0.06 8.89
C LEU A 148 -2.56 -0.48 9.25
N MET A 149 -1.98 -1.38 8.46
CA MET A 149 -0.65 -1.90 8.75
C MET A 149 0.42 -0.83 8.61
N LYS A 150 0.25 0.10 7.68
CA LYS A 150 1.17 1.22 7.56
C LYS A 150 1.00 2.23 8.72
N ALA A 151 -0.22 2.54 9.14
CA ALA A 151 -0.47 3.32 10.36
C ALA A 151 0.17 2.65 11.58
N TYR A 152 -0.14 1.37 11.79
CA TYR A 152 0.37 0.54 12.88
C TYR A 152 1.91 0.48 12.90
N ALA A 153 2.55 0.33 11.74
CA ALA A 153 4.00 0.35 11.63
C ALA A 153 4.61 1.66 12.18
N THR A 154 3.98 2.81 11.95
CA THR A 154 4.46 4.09 12.49
C THR A 154 4.22 4.26 13.99
N GLU A 155 3.15 3.66 14.52
CA GLU A 155 2.77 3.76 15.94
C GLU A 155 3.61 2.87 16.85
N VAL A 156 3.95 1.69 16.34
CA VAL A 156 4.83 0.72 17.01
C VAL A 156 6.29 1.17 16.96
N SER A 157 6.69 1.83 15.89
CA SER A 157 8.06 2.27 15.69
C SER A 157 8.36 3.52 16.51
N ARG A 158 9.58 3.60 17.04
CA ARG A 158 10.18 4.88 17.39
C ARG A 158 10.43 5.70 16.12
N GLU A 159 10.48 7.01 16.23
CA GLU A 159 10.72 7.92 15.10
C GLU A 159 11.94 7.53 14.27
N GLU A 160 13.03 7.16 14.93
CA GLU A 160 14.27 6.66 14.31
C GLU A 160 14.12 5.39 13.47
N HIS A 161 13.08 4.59 13.70
CA HIS A 161 12.82 3.31 13.03
C HIS A 161 11.52 3.31 12.20
N GLN A 162 10.83 4.46 12.08
CA GLN A 162 9.57 4.54 11.33
C GLN A 162 9.75 4.23 9.85
N SER A 163 10.84 4.70 9.24
CA SER A 163 11.15 4.39 7.84
C SER A 163 11.39 2.90 7.64
N LEU A 164 12.06 2.22 8.57
CA LEU A 164 12.23 0.76 8.53
C LEU A 164 10.89 0.03 8.64
N GLY A 165 10.01 0.43 9.57
CA GLY A 165 8.68 -0.16 9.72
C GLY A 165 7.82 -0.03 8.46
N LEU A 166 7.88 1.13 7.79
CA LEU A 166 7.15 1.36 6.54
C LEU A 166 7.79 0.64 5.36
N SER A 167 9.12 0.57 5.28
CA SER A 167 9.83 -0.24 4.29
C SER A 167 9.45 -1.71 4.39
N LEU A 168 9.18 -2.25 5.59
CA LEU A 168 8.69 -3.62 5.74
C LEU A 168 7.32 -3.86 5.10
N THR A 169 6.43 -2.86 5.10
CA THR A 169 5.15 -2.98 4.37
C THR A 169 5.39 -3.06 2.85
N SER A 170 6.32 -2.25 2.35
CA SER A 170 6.71 -2.22 0.95
C SER A 170 7.44 -3.51 0.51
N THR A 171 8.30 -4.08 1.36
CA THR A 171 9.00 -5.34 1.05
C THR A 171 8.06 -6.53 1.05
N ALA A 172 7.08 -6.56 1.96
CA ALA A 172 6.04 -7.59 1.98
C ALA A 172 5.22 -7.57 0.68
N TRP A 173 4.88 -6.38 0.16
CA TRP A 173 4.25 -6.24 -1.14
C TRP A 173 5.12 -6.78 -2.28
N GLY A 174 6.41 -6.42 -2.30
CA GLY A 174 7.37 -6.91 -3.30
C GLY A 174 7.49 -8.43 -3.32
N ILE A 175 7.52 -9.08 -2.15
CA ILE A 175 7.54 -10.54 -2.04
C ILE A 175 6.21 -11.16 -2.46
N GLY A 176 5.09 -10.49 -2.19
CA GLY A 176 3.78 -10.88 -2.72
C GLY A 176 3.77 -10.93 -4.25
N LEU A 177 4.41 -9.97 -4.93
CA LEU A 177 4.52 -9.96 -6.39
C LEU A 177 5.41 -11.08 -6.95
N ILE A 178 6.28 -11.69 -6.15
CA ILE A 178 7.09 -12.85 -6.56
C ILE A 178 6.30 -14.15 -6.32
N ILE A 179 5.83 -14.35 -5.09
CA ILE A 179 5.16 -15.59 -4.67
C ILE A 179 3.78 -15.71 -5.32
N GLY A 180 3.06 -14.60 -5.48
CA GLY A 180 1.70 -14.58 -6.01
C GLY A 180 1.59 -15.18 -7.41
N PRO A 181 2.30 -14.64 -8.41
CA PRO A 181 2.27 -15.17 -9.77
C PRO A 181 2.76 -16.63 -9.85
N ALA A 182 3.74 -17.02 -9.04
CA ALA A 182 4.20 -18.41 -8.97
C ALA A 182 3.09 -19.35 -8.48
N LEU A 183 2.39 -18.99 -7.39
CA LEU A 183 1.26 -19.76 -6.86
C LEU A 183 0.09 -19.81 -7.85
N GLY A 184 -0.29 -18.65 -8.41
CA GLY A 184 -1.40 -18.55 -9.35
C GLY A 184 -1.14 -19.31 -10.65
N GLY A 185 0.07 -19.19 -11.19
CA GLY A 185 0.47 -19.85 -12.42
C GLY A 185 0.59 -21.36 -12.25
N TRP A 186 1.25 -21.84 -11.20
CA TRP A 186 1.52 -23.28 -11.05
C TRP A 186 0.31 -24.08 -10.58
N LEU A 187 -0.53 -23.51 -9.70
CA LEU A 187 -1.66 -24.21 -9.07
C LEU A 187 -3.00 -24.03 -9.81
N ALA A 188 -3.10 -23.11 -10.78
CA ALA A 188 -4.31 -22.98 -11.59
C ALA A 188 -4.50 -24.20 -12.53
N GLN A 189 -5.76 -24.58 -12.72
CA GLN A 189 -6.18 -25.75 -13.52
C GLN A 189 -5.44 -27.04 -13.12
N PRO A 190 -5.51 -27.44 -11.84
CA PRO A 190 -4.74 -28.57 -11.33
C PRO A 190 -5.13 -29.91 -11.98
N ALA A 191 -6.39 -30.07 -12.40
CA ALA A 191 -6.86 -31.26 -13.12
C ALA A 191 -6.20 -31.43 -14.50
N GLU A 192 -5.85 -30.34 -15.18
CA GLU A 192 -5.14 -30.38 -16.46
C GLU A 192 -3.64 -30.61 -16.27
N LYS A 193 -3.04 -30.01 -15.22
CA LYS A 193 -1.59 -30.06 -14.97
C LYS A 193 -1.13 -31.30 -14.23
N PHE A 194 -1.97 -31.84 -13.35
CA PHE A 194 -1.65 -32.97 -12.47
C PHE A 194 -2.80 -33.99 -12.50
N PRO A 195 -3.09 -34.61 -13.66
CA PRO A 195 -4.22 -35.52 -13.82
C PRO A 195 -4.16 -36.74 -12.90
N ASP A 196 -2.95 -37.20 -12.55
CA ASP A 196 -2.74 -38.33 -11.63
C ASP A 196 -3.20 -38.02 -10.19
N PHE A 197 -3.12 -36.76 -9.76
CA PHE A 197 -3.48 -36.33 -8.41
C PHE A 197 -4.91 -35.76 -8.34
N PHE A 198 -5.43 -35.23 -9.45
CA PHE A 198 -6.74 -34.59 -9.52
C PHE A 198 -7.58 -35.19 -10.66
N PRO A 199 -8.19 -36.36 -10.44
CA PRO A 199 -8.98 -37.04 -11.46
C PRO A 199 -10.21 -36.23 -11.88
N GLU A 200 -10.72 -36.54 -13.08
CA GLU A 200 -11.95 -35.97 -13.62
C GLU A 200 -13.14 -36.24 -12.67
N GLY A 201 -13.91 -35.18 -12.38
CA GLY A 201 -15.01 -35.22 -11.39
C GLY A 201 -14.63 -34.80 -9.96
N SER A 202 -13.35 -34.52 -9.69
CA SER A 202 -12.93 -33.93 -8.41
C SER A 202 -13.42 -32.49 -8.22
N LEU A 203 -13.44 -32.01 -6.97
CA LEU A 203 -13.80 -30.62 -6.63
C LEU A 203 -13.00 -29.60 -7.47
N PHE A 204 -11.72 -29.87 -7.69
CA PHE A 204 -10.81 -28.98 -8.42
C PHE A 204 -10.96 -29.06 -9.95
N TRP A 205 -11.61 -30.09 -10.47
CA TRP A 205 -12.06 -30.14 -11.86
C TRP A 205 -13.27 -29.20 -12.05
N ARG A 206 -14.23 -29.22 -11.13
CA ARG A 206 -15.39 -28.30 -11.15
C ARG A 206 -15.00 -26.84 -10.89
N PHE A 207 -13.98 -26.62 -10.07
CA PHE A 207 -13.47 -25.29 -9.74
C PHE A 207 -11.96 -25.20 -10.02
N PRO A 208 -11.56 -24.94 -11.28
CA PRO A 208 -10.15 -24.97 -11.71
C PRO A 208 -9.24 -23.95 -11.01
N TYR A 209 -9.82 -22.89 -10.46
CA TYR A 209 -9.12 -21.77 -9.81
C TYR A 209 -9.19 -21.81 -8.28
N LEU A 210 -9.79 -22.87 -7.71
CA LEU A 210 -9.96 -22.98 -6.26
C LEU A 210 -8.65 -23.25 -5.53
N LEU A 211 -7.77 -24.08 -6.08
CA LEU A 211 -6.52 -24.48 -5.42
C LEU A 211 -5.61 -23.30 -5.03
N PRO A 212 -5.25 -22.35 -5.93
CA PRO A 212 -4.46 -21.18 -5.53
C PRO A 212 -5.17 -20.30 -4.49
N CYS A 213 -6.50 -20.19 -4.56
CA CYS A 213 -7.30 -19.45 -3.59
C CYS A 213 -7.30 -20.12 -2.21
N VAL A 214 -7.39 -21.45 -2.15
CA VAL A 214 -7.33 -22.20 -0.89
C VAL A 214 -5.95 -22.08 -0.25
N CYS A 215 -4.86 -22.20 -1.02
CA CYS A 215 -3.50 -22.04 -0.48
C CYS A 215 -3.28 -20.65 0.14
N THR A 216 -3.75 -19.60 -0.54
CA THR A 216 -3.68 -18.22 -0.01
C THR A 216 -4.59 -18.01 1.19
N SER A 217 -5.78 -18.63 1.21
CA SER A 217 -6.67 -18.59 2.37
C SER A 217 -6.13 -19.37 3.58
N ILE A 218 -5.44 -20.50 3.39
CA ILE A 218 -4.76 -21.24 4.48
C ILE A 218 -3.67 -20.36 5.11
N PHE A 219 -2.87 -19.69 4.29
CA PHE A 219 -1.90 -18.72 4.80
C PHE A 219 -2.61 -17.61 5.59
N ALA A 220 -3.72 -17.07 5.07
CA ALA A 220 -4.50 -16.05 5.77
C ALA A 220 -5.09 -16.56 7.11
N VAL A 221 -5.46 -17.84 7.23
CA VAL A 221 -5.89 -18.45 8.51
C VAL A 221 -4.75 -18.46 9.52
N ILE A 222 -3.54 -18.82 9.11
CA ILE A 222 -2.36 -18.79 9.98
C ILE A 222 -2.09 -17.36 10.46
N VAL A 223 -2.20 -16.37 9.56
CA VAL A 223 -2.05 -14.96 9.91
C VAL A 223 -3.15 -14.49 10.86
N PHE A 224 -4.41 -14.83 10.59
CA PHE A 224 -5.55 -14.50 11.46
C PHE A 224 -5.34 -15.04 12.88
N ILE A 225 -4.88 -16.28 13.02
CA ILE A 225 -4.52 -16.86 14.31
C ILE A 225 -3.39 -16.05 14.94
N SER A 226 -2.34 -15.69 14.19
CA SER A 226 -1.24 -14.88 14.71
C SER A 226 -1.68 -13.49 15.23
N CYS A 227 -2.74 -12.91 14.65
CA CYS A 227 -3.26 -11.61 15.04
C CYS A 227 -3.84 -11.58 16.47
N PHE A 228 -4.20 -12.72 17.07
CA PHE A 228 -4.60 -12.76 18.49
C PHE A 228 -3.48 -12.27 19.42
N TRP A 229 -2.21 -12.45 19.04
CA TRP A 229 -1.05 -11.98 19.80
C TRP A 229 -0.56 -10.58 19.40
N LEU A 230 -1.19 -9.96 18.40
CA LEU A 230 -0.89 -8.60 17.99
C LEU A 230 -1.20 -7.62 19.14
N PRO A 231 -0.26 -6.77 19.57
CA PRO A 231 -0.53 -5.74 20.57
C PRO A 231 -1.35 -4.61 19.96
N GLU A 232 -2.27 -4.06 20.74
CA GLU A 232 -3.09 -2.90 20.38
C GLU A 232 -2.32 -1.59 20.63
N THR A 233 -2.56 -0.57 19.80
CA THR A 233 -1.88 0.74 19.83
C THR A 233 -2.81 1.91 20.18
N LEU A 234 -4.12 1.67 20.30
CA LEU A 234 -5.10 2.69 20.66
C LEU A 234 -4.92 3.22 22.09
N HIS A 235 -5.00 4.54 22.25
CA HIS A 235 -5.10 5.20 23.55
C HIS A 235 -6.56 5.34 23.97
N MET A 236 -6.92 4.81 25.14
CA MET A 236 -8.31 4.80 25.66
C MET A 236 -8.48 5.67 26.91
N HIS A 237 -7.82 6.83 26.98
CA HIS A 237 -7.94 7.77 28.10
C HIS A 237 -8.25 9.19 27.58
N ASP A 238 -9.05 9.94 28.33
CA ASP A 238 -9.31 11.36 28.04
C ASP A 238 -8.02 12.18 28.29
N GLU A 239 -7.53 12.87 27.26
CA GLU A 239 -6.36 13.75 27.33
C GLU A 239 -6.57 14.92 28.34
N ASN A 240 -7.81 15.35 28.54
CA ASN A 240 -8.19 16.43 29.46
C ASN A 240 -7.94 16.14 30.97
N CYS A 241 -7.51 14.93 31.32
CA CYS A 241 -7.18 14.59 32.71
C CYS A 241 -5.68 14.79 33.04
N SER A 242 -4.81 15.06 32.05
CA SER A 242 -3.39 15.33 32.30
C SER A 242 -3.13 16.68 32.97
N ASP A 243 -3.96 17.69 32.72
CA ASP A 243 -3.73 19.05 33.24
C ASP A 243 -4.16 19.25 34.70
N LYS A 244 -4.84 18.26 35.32
CA LYS A 244 -5.37 18.42 36.69
C LYS A 244 -4.50 17.84 37.81
N TYR A 245 -3.44 17.10 37.48
CA TYR A 245 -2.65 16.37 38.50
C TYR A 245 -1.21 16.86 38.69
N SER A 246 -0.82 17.98 38.10
CA SER A 246 0.49 18.62 38.29
C SER A 246 0.50 19.61 39.47
N LEU A 247 -0.09 19.28 40.62
CA LEU A 247 0.23 19.98 41.87
C LEU A 247 -0.09 19.12 43.11
N HIS A 248 0.86 18.29 43.54
CA HIS A 248 0.84 17.77 44.91
C HIS A 248 2.17 18.09 45.63
N ARG A 249 2.11 19.10 46.50
CA ARG A 249 2.71 19.05 47.83
C ARG A 249 1.75 19.59 48.89
N PRO A 250 1.87 19.14 50.15
CA PRO A 250 0.73 18.79 50.97
C PRO A 250 0.45 19.85 52.04
N LEU A 251 -0.82 20.03 52.43
CA LEU A 251 -1.15 20.47 53.79
C LEU A 251 -2.62 20.20 54.15
N LYS A 252 -2.76 19.36 55.19
CA LYS A 252 -3.81 19.28 56.21
C LYS A 252 -5.21 18.77 55.86
N ALA A 253 -5.63 17.91 56.78
CA ALA A 253 -6.90 17.22 56.86
C ALA A 253 -8.09 18.14 57.16
N SER A 254 -9.24 17.85 56.55
CA SER A 254 -10.51 17.60 57.25
C SER A 254 -11.52 16.97 56.26
N PRO A 255 -12.45 16.10 56.69
CA PRO A 255 -13.38 15.41 55.82
C PRO A 255 -14.68 16.21 55.75
N ASP A 256 -15.03 16.77 54.59
CA ASP A 256 -16.42 17.13 54.32
C ASP A 256 -16.76 16.96 52.84
N CYS A 257 -17.80 16.17 52.64
CA CYS A 257 -18.48 15.90 51.41
C CYS A 257 -19.15 17.18 50.90
N CYS A 258 -18.87 17.59 49.66
CA CYS A 258 -19.75 18.47 48.89
C CYS A 258 -19.64 18.17 47.39
N THR A 259 -20.70 17.56 46.87
CA THR A 259 -21.06 17.55 45.45
C THR A 259 -21.17 18.96 44.91
N VAL A 260 -20.25 19.37 44.03
CA VAL A 260 -20.45 20.57 43.19
C VAL A 260 -19.96 20.30 41.77
N LYS A 261 -20.95 20.13 40.88
CA LYS A 261 -20.85 20.47 39.47
C LYS A 261 -20.56 21.97 39.39
N GLU A 262 -19.33 22.36 39.14
CA GLU A 262 -19.03 23.69 38.63
C GLU A 262 -18.49 23.57 37.21
N CYS A 263 -19.43 23.63 36.28
CA CYS A 263 -19.17 24.01 34.90
C CYS A 263 -18.82 25.50 34.91
N ILE A 264 -17.55 25.84 34.70
CA ILE A 264 -17.19 27.19 34.25
C ILE A 264 -17.68 27.28 32.80
N LYS A 265 -18.79 28.00 32.62
CA LYS A 265 -19.24 28.52 31.34
C LYS A 265 -18.46 29.80 31.10
N ASP A 266 -17.60 29.83 30.09
CA ASP A 266 -17.18 31.09 29.49
C ASP A 266 -18.26 31.58 28.53
N ASP A 267 -18.56 32.88 28.64
CA ASP A 267 -19.68 33.59 28.02
C ASP A 267 -19.44 33.93 26.54
N ASN A 268 -18.89 32.98 25.78
CA ASN A 268 -18.89 32.97 24.33
C ASN A 268 -18.97 31.52 23.87
N GLY A 269 -20.20 31.04 23.67
CA GLY A 269 -20.55 29.66 23.39
C GLY A 269 -19.90 29.07 22.13
N THR A 270 -18.64 28.65 22.25
CA THR A 270 -18.01 27.72 21.32
C THR A 270 -17.25 26.69 22.13
N GLN A 271 -17.82 25.48 22.27
CA GLN A 271 -17.04 24.32 22.68
C GLN A 271 -15.91 24.13 21.65
N LEU A 272 -14.67 24.28 22.10
CA LEU A 272 -13.48 23.84 21.38
C LEU A 272 -13.47 22.30 21.41
N ASN A 273 -14.25 21.69 20.52
CA ASN A 273 -14.22 20.27 20.15
C ASN A 273 -14.77 20.14 18.72
N SER A 274 -14.22 20.93 17.79
CA SER A 274 -14.28 20.54 16.39
C SER A 274 -12.98 19.81 16.13
N GLU A 275 -13.01 18.48 16.07
CA GLU A 275 -11.96 17.73 15.39
C GLU A 275 -11.75 18.43 14.03
N GLU A 276 -10.57 19.03 13.82
CA GLU A 276 -10.32 19.70 12.54
C GLU A 276 -10.52 18.67 11.43
N SER A 277 -11.36 19.01 10.45
CA SER A 277 -11.63 18.12 9.33
C SER A 277 -10.31 17.76 8.65
N LEU A 278 -9.98 16.47 8.61
CA LEU A 278 -8.77 15.96 7.93
C LEU A 278 -8.66 16.44 6.49
N LEU A 279 -9.79 16.64 5.81
CA LEU A 279 -9.84 17.16 4.45
C LEU A 279 -9.42 18.63 4.34
N ARG A 280 -9.47 19.38 5.44
CA ARG A 280 -8.97 20.77 5.52
C ARG A 280 -7.49 20.83 5.91
N ASN A 281 -6.91 19.74 6.41
CA ASN A 281 -5.48 19.66 6.70
C ASN A 281 -4.69 19.62 5.37
N TRP A 282 -4.24 20.79 4.92
CA TRP A 282 -3.57 20.95 3.64
C TRP A 282 -2.23 20.17 3.53
N PRO A 283 -1.33 20.16 4.55
CA PRO A 283 -0.16 19.28 4.54
C PRO A 283 -0.50 17.81 4.26
N LEU A 284 -1.52 17.26 4.91
CA LEU A 284 -1.99 15.90 4.65
C LEU A 284 -2.50 15.76 3.20
N MET A 285 -3.44 16.62 2.81
CA MET A 285 -4.10 16.49 1.50
C MET A 285 -3.11 16.67 0.34
N SER A 286 -2.15 17.58 0.45
CA SER A 286 -1.11 17.76 -0.57
C SER A 286 -0.25 16.50 -0.76
N ALA A 287 0.13 15.83 0.33
CA ALA A 287 0.86 14.57 0.28
C ALA A 287 0.00 13.40 -0.26
N VAL A 288 -1.31 13.39 0.02
CA VAL A 288 -2.26 12.42 -0.54
C VAL A 288 -2.43 12.60 -2.04
N ILE A 289 -2.59 13.85 -2.52
CA ILE A 289 -2.77 14.13 -3.95
C ILE A 289 -1.51 13.73 -4.71
N ALA A 290 -0.32 14.11 -4.23
CA ALA A 290 0.95 13.69 -4.84
C ALA A 290 1.05 12.16 -4.88
N TYR A 291 0.67 11.48 -3.80
CA TYR A 291 0.68 10.02 -3.73
C TYR A 291 -0.25 9.38 -4.77
N CYS A 292 -1.44 9.94 -5.00
CA CYS A 292 -2.38 9.45 -6.02
C CYS A 292 -1.80 9.57 -7.44
N VAL A 293 -1.13 10.69 -7.76
CA VAL A 293 -0.50 10.91 -9.07
C VAL A 293 0.64 9.92 -9.31
N PHE A 294 1.52 9.74 -8.32
CA PHE A 294 2.61 8.76 -8.43
C PHE A 294 2.08 7.31 -8.50
N SER A 295 0.99 7.01 -7.79
CA SER A 295 0.37 5.69 -7.86
C SER A 295 -0.28 5.42 -9.22
N LEU A 296 -0.93 6.43 -9.83
CA LEU A 296 -1.43 6.34 -11.19
C LEU A 296 -0.30 6.04 -12.18
N HIS A 297 0.79 6.80 -12.05
CA HIS A 297 1.96 6.62 -12.89
C HIS A 297 2.56 5.21 -12.73
N ASP A 298 2.72 4.72 -11.50
CA ASP A 298 3.23 3.38 -11.21
C ASP A 298 2.38 2.29 -11.87
N MET A 299 1.06 2.38 -11.71
CA MET A 299 0.12 1.43 -12.31
C MET A 299 0.15 1.49 -13.84
N ALA A 300 0.17 2.70 -14.42
CA ALA A 300 0.28 2.87 -15.87
C ALA A 300 1.62 2.33 -16.41
N TYR A 301 2.73 2.58 -15.71
CA TYR A 301 4.05 2.04 -16.05
C TYR A 301 4.04 0.51 -16.03
N SER A 302 3.48 -0.12 -14.98
CA SER A 302 3.47 -1.58 -14.87
C SER A 302 2.68 -2.24 -16.01
N GLU A 303 1.56 -1.64 -16.42
CA GLU A 303 0.75 -2.10 -17.54
C GLU A 303 1.48 -1.91 -18.87
N ILE A 304 1.97 -0.68 -19.14
CA ILE A 304 2.70 -0.34 -20.36
C ILE A 304 3.96 -1.20 -20.51
N PHE A 305 4.74 -1.38 -19.45
CA PHE A 305 5.96 -2.18 -19.47
C PHE A 305 5.67 -3.63 -19.87
N SER A 306 4.60 -4.21 -19.32
CA SER A 306 4.18 -5.58 -19.63
C SER A 306 3.73 -5.72 -21.09
N LEU A 307 2.90 -4.79 -21.58
CA LEU A 307 2.45 -4.77 -22.97
C LEU A 307 3.60 -4.54 -23.96
N TRP A 308 4.48 -3.59 -23.64
CA TRP A 308 5.64 -3.25 -24.47
C TRP A 308 6.66 -4.39 -24.55
N ALA A 309 6.92 -5.08 -23.44
CA ALA A 309 7.85 -6.22 -23.42
C ALA A 309 7.36 -7.37 -24.31
N VAL A 310 6.05 -7.65 -24.33
CA VAL A 310 5.46 -8.72 -25.14
C VAL A 310 5.24 -8.32 -26.60
N SER A 311 5.02 -7.03 -26.89
CA SER A 311 4.74 -6.54 -28.24
C SER A 311 5.85 -6.89 -29.26
N PRO A 312 5.49 -7.21 -30.52
CA PRO A 312 6.46 -7.51 -31.57
C PRO A 312 7.47 -6.40 -31.82
N ARG A 313 8.69 -6.78 -32.22
CA ARG A 313 9.76 -5.83 -32.56
C ARG A 313 9.39 -4.83 -33.66
N LYS A 314 8.48 -5.20 -34.58
CA LYS A 314 8.02 -4.28 -35.64
C LYS A 314 7.38 -3.02 -35.08
N TYR A 315 6.75 -3.11 -33.90
CA TYR A 315 6.10 -1.98 -33.24
C TYR A 315 7.03 -1.29 -32.21
N GLY A 316 8.29 -1.72 -32.11
CA GLY A 316 9.25 -1.21 -31.12
C GLY A 316 9.22 -1.95 -29.77
N GLY A 317 8.46 -3.04 -29.65
CA GLY A 317 8.47 -3.92 -28.48
C GLY A 317 9.65 -4.89 -28.46
N LEU A 318 9.72 -5.76 -27.43
CA LEU A 318 10.85 -6.69 -27.23
C LEU A 318 10.58 -8.12 -27.73
N ASN A 319 9.33 -8.47 -28.02
CA ASN A 319 8.88 -9.82 -28.37
C ASN A 319 9.27 -10.89 -27.32
N TYR A 320 9.16 -10.54 -26.04
CA TYR A 320 9.44 -11.45 -24.93
C TYR A 320 8.27 -12.40 -24.68
N SER A 321 8.59 -13.61 -24.25
CA SER A 321 7.59 -14.52 -23.70
C SER A 321 7.21 -14.10 -22.28
N THR A 322 6.04 -14.54 -21.84
CA THR A 322 5.53 -14.31 -20.47
C THR A 322 6.50 -14.82 -19.40
N ASN A 323 7.24 -15.90 -19.67
CA ASN A 323 8.24 -16.46 -18.77
C ASN A 323 9.42 -15.48 -18.56
N VAL A 324 9.98 -14.94 -19.64
CA VAL A 324 11.11 -13.99 -19.57
C VAL A 324 10.66 -12.69 -18.89
N LEU A 325 9.43 -12.23 -19.15
CA LEU A 325 8.87 -11.08 -18.42
C LEU A 325 8.78 -11.37 -16.91
N GLY A 326 8.34 -12.56 -16.53
CA GLY A 326 8.30 -13.01 -15.13
C GLY A 326 9.67 -13.03 -14.46
N GLU A 327 10.71 -13.45 -15.17
CA GLU A 327 12.11 -13.40 -14.69
C GLU A 327 12.57 -11.96 -14.40
N VAL A 328 12.30 -11.03 -15.32
CA VAL A 328 12.67 -9.61 -15.16
C VAL A 328 11.97 -8.98 -13.97
N LEU A 329 10.68 -9.26 -13.79
CA LEU A 329 9.91 -8.77 -12.65
C LEU A 329 10.41 -9.38 -11.32
N THR A 330 10.78 -10.66 -11.33
CA THR A 330 11.33 -11.33 -10.14
C THR A 330 12.69 -10.74 -9.73
N LEU A 331 13.60 -10.52 -10.67
CA LEU A 331 14.89 -9.87 -10.42
C LEU A 331 14.71 -8.44 -9.89
N SER A 332 13.75 -7.70 -10.45
CA SER A 332 13.40 -6.36 -9.97
C SER A 332 12.86 -6.40 -8.54
N GLY A 333 12.04 -7.40 -8.20
CA GLY A 333 11.49 -7.61 -6.84
C GLY A 333 12.56 -7.95 -5.79
N ILE A 334 13.59 -8.71 -6.17
CA ILE A 334 14.74 -8.99 -5.28
C ILE A 334 15.53 -7.69 -5.01
N GLY A 335 15.83 -6.91 -6.05
CA GLY A 335 16.52 -5.63 -5.90
C GLY A 335 15.75 -4.63 -5.04
N LEU A 336 14.43 -4.57 -5.24
CA LEU A 336 13.49 -3.83 -4.41
C LEU A 336 13.59 -4.23 -2.93
N PHE A 337 13.54 -5.53 -2.64
CA PHE A 337 13.62 -6.05 -1.28
C PHE A 337 14.93 -5.66 -0.59
N ILE A 338 16.06 -5.83 -1.26
CA ILE A 338 17.38 -5.49 -0.74
C ILE A 338 17.48 -3.98 -0.46
N PHE A 339 17.06 -3.15 -1.42
CA PHE A 339 17.13 -1.70 -1.27
C PHE A 339 16.26 -1.21 -0.11
N GLN A 340 15.00 -1.65 -0.04
CA GLN A 340 14.08 -1.19 1.00
C GLN A 340 14.47 -1.66 2.41
N THR A 341 15.06 -2.85 2.53
CA THR A 341 15.46 -3.38 3.85
C THR A 341 16.73 -2.70 4.37
N PHE A 342 17.75 -2.51 3.53
CA PHE A 342 19.08 -2.11 3.99
C PHE A 342 19.45 -0.66 3.65
N PHE A 343 19.03 -0.14 2.50
CA PHE A 343 19.51 1.14 1.99
C PHE A 343 18.54 2.28 2.25
N TYR A 344 17.24 2.07 2.01
CA TYR A 344 16.23 3.13 2.17
C TYR A 344 16.23 3.77 3.57
N PRO A 345 16.25 3.02 4.70
CA PRO A 345 16.25 3.63 6.02
C PRO A 345 17.50 4.50 6.28
N VAL A 346 18.66 4.10 5.74
CA VAL A 346 19.91 4.85 5.87
C VAL A 346 19.85 6.15 5.07
N VAL A 347 19.32 6.09 3.85
CA VAL A 347 19.20 7.24 2.95
C VAL A 347 18.17 8.23 3.48
N GLU A 348 17.01 7.74 3.92
CA GLU A 348 15.92 8.55 4.50
C GLU A 348 16.38 9.26 5.77
N LYS A 349 17.12 8.60 6.65
CA LYS A 349 17.67 9.23 7.86
C LYS A 349 18.64 10.39 7.55
N ARG A 350 19.35 10.34 6.43
CA ARG A 350 20.33 11.38 6.03
C ARG A 350 19.70 12.53 5.26
N LEU A 351 18.78 12.24 4.35
CA LEU A 351 18.24 13.21 3.39
C LEU A 351 16.81 13.67 3.72
N GLY A 352 16.11 12.93 4.58
CA GLY A 352 14.69 13.10 4.86
C GLY A 352 13.79 12.53 3.75
N PRO A 353 12.51 12.25 4.07
CA PRO A 353 11.59 11.55 3.17
C PRO A 353 11.24 12.37 1.92
N LEU A 354 11.18 13.70 2.04
CA LEU A 354 10.80 14.57 0.92
C LEU A 354 11.91 14.68 -0.14
N LEU A 355 13.17 14.89 0.29
CA LEU A 355 14.29 15.00 -0.64
C LEU A 355 14.54 13.67 -1.36
N VAL A 356 14.42 12.54 -0.65
CA VAL A 356 14.50 11.20 -1.25
C VAL A 356 13.43 11.03 -2.32
N SER A 357 12.19 11.42 -2.04
CA SER A 357 11.09 11.33 -3.01
C SER A 357 11.35 12.19 -4.26
N ARG A 358 11.84 13.43 -4.08
CA ARG A 358 12.21 14.33 -5.19
C ARG A 358 13.33 13.78 -6.06
N MET A 359 14.42 13.34 -5.43
CA MET A 359 15.55 12.74 -6.14
C MET A 359 15.11 11.47 -6.88
N ALA A 360 14.27 10.64 -6.24
CA ALA A 360 13.77 9.43 -6.84
C ALA A 360 12.88 9.69 -8.06
N ALA A 361 11.98 10.66 -7.99
CA ALA A 361 11.16 11.08 -9.13
C ALA A 361 12.00 11.66 -10.28
N ALA A 362 13.00 12.50 -9.98
CA ALA A 362 13.90 13.04 -11.00
C ALA A 362 14.72 11.93 -11.71
N LEU A 363 15.28 10.99 -10.95
CA LEU A 363 16.01 9.84 -11.50
C LEU A 363 15.09 8.89 -12.27
N SER A 364 13.84 8.74 -11.83
CA SER A 364 12.82 7.90 -12.47
C SER A 364 12.51 8.40 -13.88
N ILE A 365 12.46 9.73 -14.09
CA ILE A 365 12.30 10.34 -15.43
C ILE A 365 13.48 9.98 -16.35
N LEU A 366 14.72 10.03 -15.84
CA LEU A 366 15.91 9.66 -16.63
C LEU A 366 15.89 8.19 -17.03
N VAL A 367 15.50 7.32 -16.09
CA VAL A 367 15.38 5.88 -16.34
C VAL A 367 14.28 5.61 -17.36
N LEU A 368 13.10 6.22 -17.25
CA LEU A 368 12.01 6.07 -18.23
C LEU A 368 12.41 6.55 -19.64
N SER A 369 13.13 7.67 -19.71
CA SER A 369 13.65 8.21 -20.97
C SER A 369 14.63 7.26 -21.67
N SER A 370 15.25 6.34 -20.93
CA SER A 370 16.18 5.36 -21.49
C SER A 370 15.50 4.16 -22.17
N TYR A 371 14.25 3.83 -21.85
CA TYR A 371 13.56 2.63 -22.36
C TYR A 371 13.46 2.55 -23.89
N PRO A 372 13.09 3.63 -24.61
CA PRO A 372 13.09 3.61 -26.07
C PRO A 372 14.47 3.28 -26.68
N PHE A 373 15.56 3.66 -26.01
CA PHE A 373 16.92 3.36 -26.46
C PHE A 373 17.34 1.94 -26.08
N ILE A 374 16.93 1.45 -24.90
CA ILE A 374 17.12 0.05 -24.50
C ILE A 374 16.46 -0.89 -25.53
N ALA A 375 15.31 -0.50 -26.09
CA ALA A 375 14.61 -1.25 -27.14
C ALA A 375 15.47 -1.53 -28.39
N LEU A 376 16.43 -0.65 -28.70
CA LEU A 376 17.33 -0.77 -29.85
C LEU A 376 18.42 -1.82 -29.64
N LEU A 377 18.65 -2.24 -28.40
CA LEU A 377 19.67 -3.24 -28.06
C LEU A 377 19.20 -4.67 -28.41
N SER A 378 20.16 -5.58 -28.48
CA SER A 378 19.92 -7.01 -28.73
C SER A 378 20.84 -7.89 -27.88
N GLY A 379 20.46 -9.16 -27.73
CA GLY A 379 21.23 -10.15 -26.98
C GLY A 379 21.43 -9.80 -25.50
N PHE A 380 22.64 -10.07 -25.00
CA PHE A 380 23.00 -9.90 -23.59
C PHE A 380 22.94 -8.44 -23.10
N SER A 381 23.27 -7.48 -23.96
CA SER A 381 23.23 -6.05 -23.61
C SER A 381 21.80 -5.57 -23.32
N LEU A 382 20.81 -6.04 -24.09
CA LEU A 382 19.40 -5.79 -23.81
C LEU A 382 18.99 -6.41 -22.47
N PHE A 383 19.32 -7.67 -22.25
CA PHE A 383 18.98 -8.37 -21.01
C PHE A 383 19.51 -7.63 -19.78
N LEU A 384 20.80 -7.26 -19.78
CA LEU A 384 21.42 -6.56 -18.66
C LEU A 384 20.80 -5.16 -18.46
N SER A 385 20.71 -4.36 -19.53
CA SER A 385 20.21 -2.98 -19.44
C SER A 385 18.75 -2.92 -18.99
N LEU A 386 17.91 -3.81 -19.51
CA LEU A 386 16.49 -3.88 -19.16
C LEU A 386 16.29 -4.30 -17.70
N ASN A 387 17.00 -5.32 -17.23
CA ASN A 387 16.91 -5.77 -15.85
C ASN A 387 17.39 -4.68 -14.88
N CYS A 388 18.52 -4.03 -15.19
CA CYS A 388 19.01 -2.91 -14.39
C CYS A 388 18.02 -1.74 -14.38
N ALA A 389 17.51 -1.32 -15.54
CA ALA A 389 16.55 -0.22 -15.65
C ALA A 389 15.25 -0.52 -14.91
N SER A 390 14.69 -1.72 -15.08
CA SER A 390 13.48 -2.17 -14.39
C SER A 390 13.69 -2.23 -12.86
N MET A 391 14.82 -2.78 -12.40
CA MET A 391 15.14 -2.83 -10.99
C MET A 391 15.25 -1.43 -10.39
N VAL A 392 16.01 -0.54 -11.02
CA VAL A 392 16.17 0.85 -10.57
C VAL A 392 14.81 1.55 -10.56
N LYS A 393 14.01 1.43 -11.62
CA LYS A 393 12.69 2.06 -11.70
C LYS A 393 11.77 1.62 -10.56
N ASN A 394 11.71 0.32 -10.26
CA ASN A 394 10.92 -0.21 -9.14
C ASN A 394 11.40 0.33 -7.80
N VAL A 395 12.72 0.35 -7.56
CA VAL A 395 13.34 0.90 -6.35
C VAL A 395 13.00 2.38 -6.16
N LEU A 396 13.09 3.19 -7.21
CA LEU A 396 12.78 4.62 -7.16
C LEU A 396 11.28 4.83 -6.89
N CYS A 397 10.41 4.09 -7.58
CA CYS A 397 8.96 4.19 -7.41
C CYS A 397 8.53 3.94 -5.96
N ILE A 398 8.98 2.84 -5.37
CA ILE A 398 8.61 2.51 -3.99
C ILE A 398 9.18 3.50 -2.96
N SER A 399 10.29 4.17 -3.29
CA SER A 399 10.93 5.15 -2.42
C SER A 399 10.09 6.42 -2.35
N ILE A 400 9.49 6.82 -3.48
CA ILE A 400 8.52 7.92 -3.55
C ILE A 400 7.28 7.58 -2.71
N VAL A 401 6.72 6.37 -2.91
CA VAL A 401 5.54 5.91 -2.16
C VAL A 401 5.79 5.88 -0.65
N THR A 402 6.91 5.30 -0.23
CA THR A 402 7.28 5.21 1.19
C THR A 402 7.52 6.61 1.79
N GLY A 403 8.18 7.51 1.06
CA GLY A 403 8.46 8.87 1.51
C GLY A 403 7.19 9.73 1.66
N LEU A 404 6.29 9.70 0.68
CA LEU A 404 5.00 10.41 0.76
C LEU A 404 4.13 9.88 1.89
N PHE A 405 4.21 8.58 2.16
CA PHE A 405 3.46 7.98 3.26
C PHE A 405 3.99 8.39 4.64
N ILE A 406 5.31 8.53 4.80
CA ILE A 406 5.92 9.12 6.02
C ILE A 406 5.37 10.54 6.23
N LEU A 407 5.33 11.35 5.18
CA LEU A 407 4.80 12.72 5.25
C LEU A 407 3.33 12.76 5.67
N GLN A 408 2.49 11.86 5.13
CA GLN A 408 1.07 11.74 5.50
C GLN A 408 0.89 11.46 6.99
N ASN A 409 1.67 10.52 7.56
CA ASN A 409 1.55 10.18 8.98
C ASN A 409 2.14 11.24 9.92
N ASN A 410 3.13 11.99 9.45
CA ASN A 410 3.70 13.11 10.20
C ASN A 410 2.78 14.34 10.18
N ALA A 411 1.86 14.44 9.21
CA ALA A 411 0.89 15.53 9.11
C ALA A 411 -0.33 15.39 10.03
N VAL A 412 -0.48 14.25 10.72
CA VAL A 412 -1.64 13.97 11.57
C VAL A 412 -1.24 13.36 12.92
N PRO A 413 -2.00 13.66 13.98
CA PRO A 413 -1.81 13.03 15.28
C PRO A 413 -2.17 11.53 15.24
N GLN A 414 -1.64 10.76 16.20
CA GLN A 414 -1.77 9.30 16.24
C GLN A 414 -3.23 8.80 16.24
N HIS A 415 -4.17 9.52 16.87
CA HIS A 415 -5.58 9.13 16.92
C HIS A 415 -6.32 9.30 15.60
N GLN A 416 -5.77 10.01 14.62
CA GLN A 416 -6.38 10.23 13.29
C GLN A 416 -5.63 9.53 12.15
N ARG A 417 -4.55 8.78 12.46
CA ARG A 417 -3.73 8.11 11.45
C ARG A 417 -4.50 7.05 10.66
N GLY A 418 -5.46 6.36 11.27
CA GLY A 418 -6.29 5.38 10.58
C GLY A 418 -7.12 6.03 9.48
N ALA A 419 -7.86 7.09 9.81
CA ALA A 419 -8.69 7.85 8.88
C ALA A 419 -7.86 8.54 7.79
N ALA A 420 -6.74 9.17 8.14
CA ALA A 420 -5.84 9.81 7.18
C ALA A 420 -5.28 8.81 6.15
N ASN A 421 -4.82 7.65 6.60
CA ASN A 421 -4.37 6.59 5.72
C ASN A 421 -5.54 5.96 4.94
N GLY A 422 -6.74 5.92 5.50
CA GLY A 422 -7.97 5.56 4.80
C GLY A 422 -8.25 6.47 3.60
N ILE A 423 -8.13 7.79 3.78
CA ILE A 423 -8.26 8.80 2.70
C ILE A 423 -7.19 8.59 1.62
N ALA A 424 -5.93 8.41 2.03
CA ALA A 424 -4.83 8.15 1.10
C ALA A 424 -5.08 6.90 0.25
N MET A 425 -5.55 5.83 0.89
CA MET A 425 -5.84 4.55 0.25
C MET A 425 -7.07 4.59 -0.64
N ALA A 426 -8.08 5.41 -0.31
CA ALA A 426 -9.23 5.66 -1.16
C ALA A 426 -8.80 6.30 -2.49
N GLY A 427 -8.07 7.42 -2.39
CA GLY A 427 -7.53 8.13 -3.55
C GLY A 427 -6.64 7.22 -4.39
N MET A 428 -5.64 6.58 -3.78
CA MET A 428 -4.74 5.66 -4.47
C MET A 428 -5.50 4.55 -5.20
N SER A 429 -6.54 3.98 -4.59
CA SER A 429 -7.31 2.89 -5.21
C SER A 429 -8.15 3.36 -6.40
N LEU A 430 -8.72 4.57 -6.35
CA LEU A 430 -9.42 5.16 -7.50
C LEU A 430 -8.47 5.35 -8.68
N PHE A 431 -7.30 5.93 -8.44
CA PHE A 431 -6.30 6.17 -9.48
C PHE A 431 -5.73 4.86 -10.05
N ASN A 432 -5.47 3.86 -9.19
CA ASN A 432 -5.04 2.53 -9.63
C ASN A 432 -6.12 1.77 -10.41
N GLY A 433 -7.40 2.05 -10.18
CA GLY A 433 -8.48 1.49 -11.00
C GLY A 433 -8.47 2.01 -12.44
N PHE A 434 -8.11 3.29 -12.64
CA PHE A 434 -8.03 3.90 -13.98
C PHE A 434 -6.69 3.69 -14.69
N GLY A 435 -5.61 3.48 -13.93
CA GLY A 435 -4.24 3.34 -14.44
C GLY A 435 -4.08 2.36 -15.62
N PRO A 436 -4.57 1.10 -15.53
CA PRO A 436 -4.42 0.12 -16.60
C PRO A 436 -5.16 0.53 -17.88
N ALA A 437 -6.38 1.09 -17.74
CA ALA A 437 -7.16 1.57 -18.88
C ALA A 437 -6.45 2.72 -19.61
N MET A 438 -5.90 3.68 -18.85
CA MET A 438 -5.11 4.77 -19.41
C MET A 438 -3.81 4.27 -20.06
N GLY A 439 -3.10 3.34 -19.42
CA GLY A 439 -1.88 2.74 -19.93
C GLY A 439 -2.09 1.98 -21.23
N GLY A 440 -3.12 1.13 -21.30
CA GLY A 440 -3.48 0.38 -22.50
C GLY A 440 -3.92 1.28 -23.66
N MET A 441 -4.70 2.34 -23.37
CA MET A 441 -5.11 3.33 -24.38
C MET A 441 -3.89 4.09 -24.95
N LEU A 442 -2.98 4.54 -24.09
CA LEU A 442 -1.72 5.20 -24.50
C LEU A 442 -0.87 4.26 -25.35
N PHE A 443 -0.73 3.00 -24.95
CA PHE A 443 0.02 2.01 -25.70
C PHE A 443 -0.57 1.75 -27.10
N SER A 444 -1.90 1.57 -27.19
CA SER A 444 -2.60 1.37 -28.46
C SER A 444 -2.49 2.59 -29.40
N LEU A 445 -2.51 3.81 -28.84
CA LEU A 445 -2.26 5.04 -29.61
C LEU A 445 -0.82 5.06 -30.14
N GLY A 446 0.16 4.67 -29.33
CA GLY A 446 1.55 4.51 -29.75
C GLY A 446 1.69 3.54 -30.93
N GLU A 447 1.08 2.36 -30.86
CA GLU A 447 1.15 1.38 -31.97
C GLU A 447 0.55 1.91 -33.29
N LYS A 448 -0.48 2.76 -33.22
CA LYS A 448 -1.07 3.41 -34.41
C LYS A 448 -0.20 4.53 -34.99
N GLN A 449 0.57 5.22 -34.15
CA GLN A 449 1.37 6.40 -34.51
C GLN A 449 2.84 6.06 -34.81
N GLN A 450 3.09 5.00 -35.58
CA GLN A 450 4.45 4.57 -35.94
C GLN A 450 5.16 5.49 -36.94
N ASN A 451 4.39 6.13 -37.84
CA ASN A 451 4.93 6.86 -39.00
C ASN A 451 4.96 8.39 -38.81
N VAL A 452 4.84 8.89 -37.58
CA VAL A 452 4.80 10.33 -37.31
C VAL A 452 6.21 10.87 -37.08
N SER A 453 6.50 12.07 -37.57
CA SER A 453 7.83 12.70 -37.53
C SER A 453 8.27 13.11 -36.12
N PHE A 454 7.33 13.26 -35.18
CA PHE A 454 7.56 13.71 -33.82
C PHE A 454 6.99 12.69 -32.84
N LEU A 455 7.86 12.10 -32.00
CA LEU A 455 7.56 11.05 -31.01
C LEU A 455 6.86 9.80 -31.59
N PRO A 456 7.50 9.03 -32.50
CA PRO A 456 6.91 7.82 -33.05
C PRO A 456 6.77 6.71 -32.00
N GLY A 457 5.61 6.04 -32.00
CA GLY A 457 5.37 4.79 -31.31
C GLY A 457 5.74 4.77 -29.83
N VAL A 458 6.73 3.93 -29.49
CA VAL A 458 7.22 3.68 -28.13
C VAL A 458 7.72 4.96 -27.44
N GLN A 459 8.26 5.91 -28.19
CA GLN A 459 8.74 7.18 -27.62
C GLN A 459 7.58 8.02 -27.07
N LEU A 460 6.42 8.03 -27.72
CA LEU A 460 5.23 8.73 -27.22
C LEU A 460 4.79 8.17 -25.87
N VAL A 461 4.79 6.84 -25.75
CA VAL A 461 4.29 6.14 -24.56
C VAL A 461 5.18 6.45 -23.34
N PHE A 462 6.50 6.28 -23.47
CA PHE A 462 7.42 6.59 -22.38
C PHE A 462 7.55 8.10 -22.13
N PHE A 463 7.37 8.95 -23.16
CA PHE A 463 7.27 10.40 -22.97
C PHE A 463 6.04 10.78 -22.15
N ALA A 464 4.87 10.20 -22.42
CA ALA A 464 3.67 10.44 -21.64
C ALA A 464 3.85 10.04 -20.16
N LEU A 465 4.50 8.89 -19.90
CA LEU A 465 4.89 8.50 -18.54
C LEU A 465 5.83 9.52 -17.89
N CYS A 466 6.85 10.01 -18.61
CA CYS A 466 7.75 11.05 -18.13
C CYS A 466 6.99 12.35 -17.79
N VAL A 467 5.99 12.74 -18.58
CA VAL A 467 5.17 13.92 -18.31
C VAL A 467 4.38 13.76 -17.01
N ILE A 468 3.74 12.59 -16.80
CA ILE A 468 2.99 12.33 -15.57
C ILE A 468 3.93 12.33 -14.35
N GLU A 469 5.10 11.69 -14.45
CA GLU A 469 6.12 11.67 -13.39
C GLU A 469 6.67 13.08 -13.12
N PHE A 470 6.86 13.89 -14.16
CA PHE A 470 7.30 15.28 -14.03
C PHE A 470 6.24 16.15 -13.34
N VAL A 471 4.96 15.97 -13.67
CA VAL A 471 3.86 16.61 -12.94
C VAL A 471 3.88 16.19 -11.48
N GLY A 472 4.02 14.90 -11.18
CA GLY A 472 4.18 14.40 -9.81
C GLY A 472 5.36 15.04 -9.09
N LEU A 473 6.52 15.16 -9.75
CA LEU A 473 7.71 15.84 -9.21
C LEU A 473 7.42 17.32 -8.91
N LEU A 474 6.81 18.06 -9.83
CA LEU A 474 6.44 19.47 -9.60
C LEU A 474 5.52 19.63 -8.39
N MET A 475 4.60 18.70 -8.19
CA MET A 475 3.70 18.71 -7.04
C MET A 475 4.41 18.53 -5.70
N THR A 476 5.62 17.97 -5.68
CA THR A 476 6.41 17.86 -4.45
C THR A 476 7.08 19.17 -4.02
N PHE A 477 7.05 20.23 -4.84
CA PHE A 477 7.63 21.53 -4.52
C PHE A 477 6.58 22.50 -3.94
N LYS A 478 7.06 23.54 -3.23
CA LYS A 478 6.21 24.63 -2.76
C LYS A 478 5.69 25.42 -3.99
N PRO A 479 4.43 25.89 -3.98
CA PRO A 479 3.49 25.93 -2.84
C PRO A 479 2.60 24.68 -2.69
N ILE A 480 2.75 23.66 -3.53
CA ILE A 480 1.81 22.54 -3.64
C ILE A 480 1.93 21.62 -2.44
N LEU A 481 3.13 21.06 -2.20
CA LEU A 481 3.37 20.21 -1.04
C LEU A 481 3.95 21.04 0.12
N VAL A 482 3.20 21.07 1.21
CA VAL A 482 3.57 21.76 2.45
C VAL A 482 4.07 20.73 3.43
N GLU A 483 5.31 20.90 3.90
CA GLU A 483 5.85 20.05 4.95
C GLU A 483 5.06 20.25 6.24
N PRO A 484 4.68 19.17 6.93
CA PRO A 484 4.12 19.30 8.26
C PRO A 484 5.18 19.92 9.18
N VAL A 485 4.76 20.91 9.97
CA VAL A 485 5.64 21.55 10.96
C VAL A 485 6.09 20.47 11.93
N ARG A 486 7.37 20.09 11.88
CA ARG A 486 7.95 19.28 12.95
C ARG A 486 7.95 20.16 14.19
N SER A 487 7.26 19.72 15.24
CA SER A 487 7.42 20.25 16.59
C SER A 487 8.83 19.86 17.08
N THR A 488 9.84 20.52 16.54
CA THR A 488 11.18 20.56 17.11
C THR A 488 11.34 21.94 17.71
N GLU A 489 10.92 22.07 18.96
CA GLU A 489 11.45 23.00 19.96
C GLU A 489 11.18 22.40 21.34
#